data_AF-A0A1Y1VUB5-F1
#
_entry.id   AF-A0A1Y1VUB5-F1
#
_cell.length_a   1.000
_cell.length_b   1.000
_cell.length_c   1.000
_cell.angle_alpha   90.00
_cell.angle_beta   90.00
_cell.angle_gamma   90.00
#
_symmetry.space_group_name_H-M   'P 1'
#
loop_
_entity.id
_entity.type
_entity.pdbx_description
1 polymer ?
#
loop_
_entity_poly.entity_id
_entity_poly.type
_entity_poly.pdbx_seq_one_letter_code
_entity_poly.pdbx_strand_id
1 'polypeptide(L)'
;MNNYYININNSPYQKKINKKKLQNGNSLPQENDQAPPPYTPFPEKTTPKSEQEIELEKAIEIADKALVHLRSGKKYLNQAANWGVADILGGDFISTFVKQDNMSDVKKELKLARSELMKLKDELQNIENMNILQGTQLLQLGDLLFDGLFFDVLVQSKINEAKVDCKMTIVKVENIKKELEAKLNKLTSNKI
;
A
#
# COMPACT_ATOMS: atom_id res chain seq x y z
N MET A 1 -0.65 -44.61 9.81
CA MET A 1 -0.70 -43.38 8.97
C MET A 1 -0.31 -42.22 9.86
N ASN A 2 0.80 -41.55 9.54
CA ASN A 2 1.45 -40.55 10.40
C ASN A 2 0.72 -39.19 10.36
N ASN A 3 0.34 -38.69 11.54
CA ASN A 3 -0.12 -37.31 11.73
C ASN A 3 1.10 -36.38 11.85
N TYR A 4 1.32 -35.55 10.84
CA TYR A 4 2.28 -34.44 10.92
C TYR A 4 1.62 -33.26 11.63
N TYR A 5 1.84 -33.14 12.94
CA TYR A 5 1.62 -31.90 13.66
C TYR A 5 2.70 -30.88 13.25
N ILE A 6 2.28 -29.81 12.61
CA ILE A 6 3.15 -28.67 12.28
C ILE A 6 3.41 -27.88 13.56
N ASN A 7 4.66 -27.88 14.03
CA ASN A 7 5.09 -27.15 15.22
C ASN A 7 5.22 -25.64 14.89
N ILE A 8 4.13 -24.91 15.12
CA ILE A 8 3.99 -23.45 14.90
C ILE A 8 4.79 -22.57 15.88
N ASN A 9 5.51 -23.16 16.85
CA ASN A 9 6.17 -22.41 17.91
C ASN A 9 7.46 -21.67 17.50
N ASN A 10 7.90 -21.76 16.24
CA ASN A 10 9.16 -21.13 15.79
C ASN A 10 8.97 -20.06 14.71
N SER A 11 7.74 -19.60 14.46
CA SER A 11 7.47 -18.49 13.55
C SER A 11 8.08 -17.17 14.07
N PRO A 12 8.67 -16.32 13.21
CA PRO A 12 9.20 -15.01 13.60
C PRO A 12 8.15 -14.09 14.24
N TYR A 13 6.85 -14.35 14.01
CA TYR A 13 5.75 -13.70 14.72
C TYR A 13 5.71 -14.08 16.20
N GLN A 14 5.82 -15.38 16.55
CA GLN A 14 5.86 -15.87 17.93
C GLN A 14 7.04 -15.29 18.74
N LYS A 15 8.18 -15.07 18.08
CA LYS A 15 9.34 -14.42 18.72
C LYS A 15 9.08 -12.97 19.11
N LYS A 16 8.28 -12.22 18.34
CA LYS A 16 7.92 -10.81 18.64
C LYS A 16 6.93 -10.68 19.80
N ILE A 17 5.94 -11.57 19.89
CA ILE A 17 4.97 -11.58 21.00
C ILE A 17 5.62 -12.04 22.32
N ASN A 18 6.49 -13.05 22.29
CA ASN A 18 7.20 -13.50 23.49
C ASN A 18 8.18 -12.45 24.03
N LYS A 19 8.84 -11.68 23.15
CA LYS A 19 9.71 -10.57 23.55
C LYS A 19 8.93 -9.42 24.22
N LYS A 20 7.63 -9.28 23.93
CA LYS A 20 6.73 -8.29 24.55
C LYS A 20 6.23 -8.73 25.93
N LYS A 21 6.00 -10.04 26.14
CA LYS A 21 5.56 -10.61 27.43
C LYS A 21 6.65 -10.57 28.51
N LEU A 22 7.91 -10.77 28.13
CA LEU A 22 9.03 -10.77 29.08
C LEU A 22 9.38 -9.37 29.64
N GLN A 23 8.85 -8.30 29.04
CA GLN A 23 9.09 -6.92 29.48
C GLN A 23 8.01 -6.36 30.41
N ASN A 24 6.89 -7.07 30.58
CA ASN A 24 5.80 -6.71 31.49
C ASN A 24 5.64 -7.79 32.57
N GLY A 25 6.62 -7.91 33.45
CA GLY A 25 6.45 -8.64 34.71
C GLY A 25 5.84 -7.69 35.73
N ASN A 26 4.59 -7.92 36.15
CA ASN A 26 4.02 -7.38 37.39
C ASN A 26 3.03 -8.39 37.98
N SER A 27 3.10 -8.52 39.31
CA SER A 27 2.69 -9.61 40.20
C SER A 27 1.18 -9.92 40.27
N LEU A 28 0.85 -11.16 40.68
CA LEU A 28 -0.52 -11.60 41.03
C LEU A 28 -1.12 -10.76 42.19
N PRO A 29 -2.36 -10.24 42.09
CA PRO A 29 -3.02 -9.54 43.20
C PRO A 29 -3.49 -10.51 44.31
N GLN A 30 -3.35 -10.09 45.56
CA GLN A 30 -3.89 -10.76 46.76
C GLN A 30 -5.42 -10.57 46.86
N GLU A 31 -6.11 -11.61 47.29
CA GLU A 31 -7.57 -11.72 47.40
C GLU A 31 -8.09 -10.91 48.61
N ASN A 32 -9.00 -9.97 48.37
CA ASN A 32 -9.69 -9.15 49.37
C ASN A 32 -11.19 -9.53 49.33
N ASP A 33 -11.77 -9.84 50.49
CA ASP A 33 -13.15 -10.31 50.73
C ASP A 33 -14.29 -9.32 50.35
N GLN A 34 -14.07 -8.39 49.41
CA GLN A 34 -15.14 -7.59 48.84
C GLN A 34 -15.97 -8.43 47.86
N ALA A 35 -17.29 -8.48 48.10
CA ALA A 35 -18.24 -9.08 47.16
C ALA A 35 -18.01 -8.56 45.74
N PRO A 36 -18.03 -9.44 44.71
CA PRO A 36 -17.70 -9.03 43.36
C PRO A 36 -18.66 -7.92 42.90
N PRO A 37 -18.15 -6.88 42.21
CA PRO A 37 -19.00 -5.83 41.67
C PRO A 37 -20.07 -6.44 40.74
N PRO A 38 -21.26 -5.81 40.65
CA PRO A 38 -22.33 -6.29 39.77
C PRO A 38 -21.79 -6.46 38.34
N TYR A 39 -22.10 -7.61 37.74
CA TYR A 39 -21.61 -8.04 36.44
C TYR A 39 -21.66 -6.90 35.41
N THR A 40 -20.50 -6.38 35.04
CA THR A 40 -20.34 -5.68 33.77
C THR A 40 -20.31 -6.75 32.67
N PRO A 41 -21.06 -6.60 31.56
CA PRO A 41 -20.92 -7.49 30.43
C PRO A 41 -19.43 -7.61 30.06
N PHE A 42 -18.91 -8.84 30.05
CA PHE A 42 -17.57 -9.13 29.52
C PHE A 42 -17.40 -8.41 28.17
N PRO A 43 -16.24 -7.80 27.89
CA PRO A 43 -16.01 -7.17 26.60
C PRO A 43 -16.34 -8.19 25.51
N GLU A 44 -17.23 -7.77 24.60
CA GLU A 44 -17.69 -8.53 23.46
C GLU A 44 -16.50 -9.28 22.83
N LYS A 45 -16.60 -10.61 22.73
CA LYS A 45 -15.54 -11.44 22.15
C LYS A 45 -15.34 -11.02 20.69
N THR A 46 -14.45 -10.06 20.43
CA THR A 46 -13.93 -9.84 19.10
C THR A 46 -13.16 -11.11 18.73
N THR A 47 -13.73 -11.94 17.86
CA THR A 47 -13.01 -13.09 17.32
C THR A 47 -11.66 -12.62 16.77
N PRO A 48 -10.53 -13.21 17.21
CA PRO A 48 -9.23 -12.77 16.75
C PRO A 48 -9.14 -12.89 15.23
N LYS A 49 -8.65 -11.84 14.57
CA LYS A 49 -8.48 -11.83 13.12
C LYS A 49 -7.56 -12.96 12.68
N SER A 50 -7.92 -13.65 11.60
CA SER A 50 -7.05 -14.67 11.00
C SER A 50 -5.87 -14.01 10.29
N GLU A 51 -4.76 -14.74 10.14
CA GLU A 51 -3.56 -14.27 9.43
C GLU A 51 -3.91 -13.72 8.04
N GLN A 52 -4.79 -14.42 7.31
CA GLN A 52 -5.28 -13.99 6.01
C GLN A 52 -6.07 -12.67 6.03
N GLU A 53 -6.81 -12.35 7.10
CA GLU A 53 -7.51 -11.05 7.20
C GLU A 53 -6.52 -9.92 7.36
N ILE A 54 -5.48 -10.15 8.17
CA ILE A 54 -4.44 -9.17 8.44
C ILE A 54 -3.67 -8.86 7.15
N GLU A 55 -3.33 -9.87 6.35
CA GLU A 55 -2.63 -9.70 5.08
C GLU A 55 -3.49 -8.96 4.04
N LEU A 56 -4.78 -9.31 3.94
CA LEU A 56 -5.72 -8.60 3.06
C LEU A 56 -5.87 -7.13 3.43
N GLU A 57 -6.04 -6.83 4.72
CA GLU A 57 -6.15 -5.45 5.21
C GLU A 57 -4.87 -4.64 4.94
N LYS A 58 -3.69 -5.22 5.16
CA LYS A 58 -2.41 -4.60 4.84
C LYS A 58 -2.27 -4.33 3.34
N ALA A 59 -2.63 -5.30 2.49
CA ALA A 59 -2.56 -5.13 1.04
C ALA A 59 -3.48 -3.99 0.57
N ILE A 60 -4.68 -3.87 1.14
CA ILE A 60 -5.61 -2.76 0.85
C ILE A 60 -5.01 -1.42 1.29
N GLU A 61 -4.42 -1.35 2.51
CA GLU A 61 -3.78 -0.14 3.01
C GLU A 61 -2.62 0.32 2.11
N ILE A 62 -1.77 -0.62 1.68
CA ILE A 62 -0.65 -0.34 0.77
C ILE A 62 -1.17 0.09 -0.61
N ALA A 63 -2.22 -0.56 -1.12
CA ALA A 63 -2.86 -0.16 -2.38
C ALA A 63 -3.40 1.27 -2.32
N ASP A 64 -4.02 1.68 -1.21
CA ASP A 64 -4.49 3.04 -1.01
C ASP A 64 -3.35 4.06 -1.00
N LYS A 65 -2.24 3.76 -0.30
CA LYS A 65 -1.05 4.61 -0.32
C LYS A 65 -0.47 4.75 -1.73
N ALA A 66 -0.38 3.66 -2.48
CA ALA A 66 0.07 3.68 -3.87
C ALA A 66 -0.84 4.58 -4.73
N LEU A 67 -2.17 4.47 -4.58
CA LEU A 67 -3.13 5.31 -5.31
C LEU A 67 -3.01 6.79 -4.97
N VAL A 68 -2.77 7.14 -3.71
CA VAL A 68 -2.52 8.53 -3.29
C VAL A 68 -1.33 9.11 -4.06
N HIS A 69 -0.19 8.42 -4.04
CA HIS A 69 1.03 8.89 -4.68
C HIS A 69 0.92 8.92 -6.22
N LEU A 70 0.29 7.92 -6.84
CA LEU A 70 0.06 7.92 -8.29
C LEU A 70 -0.85 9.07 -8.73
N ARG A 71 -1.91 9.37 -7.98
CA ARG A 71 -2.82 10.48 -8.28
C ARG A 71 -2.15 11.83 -8.07
N SER A 72 -1.34 11.98 -7.02
CA SER A 72 -0.52 13.18 -6.79
C SER A 72 0.50 13.38 -7.91
N GLY A 73 1.28 12.35 -8.26
CA GLY A 73 2.24 12.39 -9.36
C GLY A 73 1.58 12.78 -10.69
N LYS A 74 0.44 12.17 -11.04
CA LYS A 74 -0.36 12.54 -12.21
C LYS A 74 -0.83 14.00 -12.17
N LYS A 75 -1.24 14.51 -11.01
CA LYS A 75 -1.65 15.91 -10.83
C LYS A 75 -0.49 16.87 -11.06
N TYR A 76 0.71 16.54 -10.57
CA TYR A 76 1.90 17.35 -10.83
C TYR A 76 2.36 17.28 -12.29
N LEU A 77 2.26 16.11 -12.94
CA LEU A 77 2.51 15.96 -14.37
C LEU A 77 1.55 16.80 -15.24
N ASN A 78 0.28 16.88 -14.86
CA ASN A 78 -0.69 17.76 -15.54
C ASN A 78 -0.33 19.24 -15.41
N GLN A 79 0.13 19.65 -14.22
CA GLN A 79 0.59 21.01 -14.01
C GLN A 79 1.84 21.28 -14.85
N ALA A 80 2.83 20.38 -14.84
CA ALA A 80 4.05 20.49 -15.65
C ALA A 80 3.76 20.59 -17.16
N ALA A 81 2.82 19.80 -17.68
CA ALA A 81 2.42 19.82 -19.10
C ALA A 81 1.79 21.16 -19.52
N ASN A 82 1.02 21.80 -18.63
CA ASN A 82 0.33 23.05 -18.94
C ASN A 82 1.29 24.25 -19.03
N TRP A 83 2.49 24.18 -18.45
CA TRP A 83 3.52 25.22 -18.61
C TRP A 83 4.17 25.17 -19.99
N GLY A 84 4.42 23.98 -20.55
CA GLY A 84 5.04 23.83 -21.89
C GLY A 84 4.15 24.25 -23.06
N VAL A 85 2.83 24.40 -22.86
CA VAL A 85 1.91 24.92 -23.88
C VAL A 85 1.84 26.46 -23.86
N ALA A 86 2.12 27.08 -22.70
CA ALA A 86 2.16 28.54 -22.58
C ALA A 86 3.30 29.14 -23.42
N ASP A 87 4.41 28.42 -23.62
CA ASP A 87 5.58 28.88 -24.39
C ASP A 87 5.35 28.90 -25.91
N ILE A 88 4.38 28.14 -26.45
CA ILE A 88 4.18 28.01 -27.91
C ILE A 88 3.30 29.13 -28.48
N LEU A 89 2.51 29.82 -27.63
CA LEU A 89 1.56 30.84 -28.07
C LEU A 89 2.02 32.30 -27.81
N GLY A 90 3.16 32.51 -27.15
CA GLY A 90 3.71 33.84 -26.86
C GLY A 90 5.17 33.94 -27.29
N GLY A 91 5.41 34.32 -28.54
CA GLY A 91 6.73 34.34 -29.18
C GLY A 91 7.76 35.34 -28.65
N ASP A 92 7.81 35.61 -27.35
CA ASP A 92 8.82 36.47 -26.74
C ASP A 92 9.14 36.01 -25.30
N PHE A 93 10.40 35.65 -25.07
CA PHE A 93 11.17 35.85 -23.85
C PHE A 93 10.42 35.88 -22.49
N ILE A 94 9.65 34.85 -22.15
CA ILE A 94 9.41 34.49 -20.74
C ILE A 94 9.92 33.06 -20.48
N SER A 95 11.14 32.80 -20.94
CA SER A 95 11.93 31.73 -20.34
C SER A 95 12.32 32.15 -18.91
N THR A 96 12.23 31.18 -17.99
CA THR A 96 13.14 31.02 -16.83
C THR A 96 12.62 31.36 -15.42
N PHE A 97 11.33 31.23 -15.06
CA PHE A 97 11.01 31.30 -13.60
C PHE A 97 9.97 30.33 -13.02
N VAL A 98 9.47 29.36 -13.78
CA VAL A 98 8.57 28.34 -13.21
C VAL A 98 9.30 27.03 -12.94
N LYS A 99 9.92 27.06 -11.76
CA LYS A 99 9.99 26.01 -10.75
C LYS A 99 10.55 24.65 -11.16
N GLN A 100 11.83 24.49 -10.85
CA GLN A 100 12.43 23.21 -10.44
C GLN A 100 11.53 22.39 -9.47
N ASP A 101 10.68 23.04 -8.69
CA ASP A 101 9.83 22.41 -7.65
C ASP A 101 8.77 21.44 -8.20
N ASN A 102 8.08 21.75 -9.31
CA ASN A 102 7.01 20.87 -9.80
C ASN A 102 7.59 19.53 -10.29
N MET A 103 8.78 19.56 -10.85
CA MET A 103 9.41 18.37 -11.41
C MET A 103 10.10 17.52 -10.33
N SER A 104 10.68 18.16 -9.32
CA SER A 104 11.16 17.46 -8.13
C SER A 104 9.98 16.81 -7.37
N ASP A 105 8.83 17.47 -7.29
CA ASP A 105 7.59 16.91 -6.71
C ASP A 105 7.05 15.73 -7.52
N VAL A 106 7.03 15.79 -8.86
CA VAL A 106 6.70 14.62 -9.70
C VAL A 106 7.63 13.45 -9.36
N LYS A 107 8.95 13.65 -9.40
CA LYS A 107 9.94 12.60 -9.13
C LYS A 107 9.76 12.01 -7.72
N LYS A 108 9.48 12.86 -6.73
CA LYS A 108 9.23 12.45 -5.34
C LYS A 108 7.98 11.57 -5.22
N GLU A 109 6.82 12.06 -5.69
CA GLU A 109 5.56 11.31 -5.59
C GLU A 109 5.64 9.98 -6.34
N LEU A 110 6.26 9.97 -7.51
CA LEU A 110 6.44 8.75 -8.27
C LEU A 110 7.40 7.78 -7.59
N LYS A 111 8.52 8.24 -7.02
CA LYS A 111 9.40 7.37 -6.22
C LYS A 111 8.66 6.75 -5.03
N LEU A 112 7.78 7.51 -4.36
CA LEU A 112 6.94 6.98 -3.29
C LEU A 112 5.93 5.97 -3.81
N ALA A 113 5.26 6.25 -4.93
CA ALA A 113 4.41 5.29 -5.61
C ALA A 113 5.15 3.98 -5.93
N ARG A 114 6.38 4.04 -6.47
CA ARG A 114 7.21 2.84 -6.73
C ARG A 114 7.36 1.99 -5.48
N SER A 115 7.74 2.63 -4.38
CA SER A 115 7.96 1.97 -3.10
C SER A 115 6.70 1.24 -2.63
N GLU A 116 5.54 1.89 -2.70
CA GLU A 116 4.27 1.27 -2.30
C GLU A 116 3.82 0.17 -3.29
N LEU A 117 4.07 0.31 -4.59
CA LEU A 117 3.77 -0.74 -5.57
C LEU A 117 4.64 -1.99 -5.36
N MET A 118 5.92 -1.82 -4.99
CA MET A 118 6.80 -2.93 -4.63
C MET A 118 6.31 -3.65 -3.38
N LYS A 119 5.94 -2.90 -2.33
CA LYS A 119 5.34 -3.48 -1.12
C LYS A 119 4.02 -4.20 -1.42
N LEU A 120 3.19 -3.62 -2.29
CA LEU A 120 1.92 -4.21 -2.69
C LEU A 120 2.15 -5.54 -3.39
N LYS A 121 3.13 -5.61 -4.31
CA LYS A 121 3.53 -6.88 -4.93
C LYS A 121 3.91 -7.90 -3.86
N ASP A 122 4.77 -7.52 -2.92
CA ASP A 122 5.27 -8.46 -1.91
C ASP A 122 4.13 -8.99 -1.02
N GLU A 123 3.16 -8.13 -0.67
CA GLU A 123 1.98 -8.55 0.10
C GLU A 123 1.05 -9.45 -0.74
N LEU A 124 0.86 -9.16 -2.03
CA LEU A 124 0.08 -10.01 -2.95
C LEU A 124 0.68 -11.41 -3.09
N GLN A 125 2.01 -11.56 -2.99
CA GLN A 125 2.66 -12.87 -3.03
C GLN A 125 2.37 -13.73 -1.79
N ASN A 126 2.05 -13.10 -0.66
CA ASN A 126 1.71 -13.81 0.58
C ASN A 126 0.24 -14.25 0.60
N ILE A 127 -0.62 -13.64 -0.22
CA ILE A 127 -2.05 -13.92 -0.26
C ILE A 127 -2.35 -15.10 -1.18
N GLU A 128 -2.88 -16.20 -0.64
CA GLU A 128 -3.29 -17.37 -1.44
C GLU A 128 -4.26 -17.00 -2.57
N ASN A 129 -4.10 -17.58 -3.76
CA ASN A 129 -4.94 -17.32 -4.95
C ASN A 129 -4.89 -15.88 -5.50
N MET A 130 -4.09 -14.96 -4.94
CA MET A 130 -3.67 -13.75 -5.64
C MET A 130 -2.45 -14.10 -6.47
N ASN A 131 -2.62 -14.15 -7.79
CA ASN A 131 -1.61 -14.72 -8.69
C ASN A 131 -0.37 -13.81 -8.77
N ILE A 132 0.82 -14.41 -8.79
CA ILE A 132 2.13 -13.77 -9.04
C ILE A 132 2.06 -12.85 -10.28
N LEU A 133 1.23 -13.24 -11.26
CA LEU A 133 0.97 -12.48 -12.47
C LEU A 133 0.48 -11.03 -12.21
N GLN A 134 -0.34 -10.79 -11.19
CA GLN A 134 -0.82 -9.45 -10.87
C GLN A 134 0.32 -8.56 -10.33
N GLY A 135 1.15 -9.11 -9.44
CA GLY A 135 2.34 -8.42 -8.92
C GLY A 135 3.38 -8.15 -10.00
N THR A 136 3.60 -9.09 -10.92
CA THR A 136 4.51 -8.90 -12.07
C THR A 136 4.02 -7.80 -13.01
N GLN A 137 2.72 -7.79 -13.35
CA GLN A 137 2.15 -6.72 -14.18
C GLN A 137 2.26 -5.35 -13.51
N LEU A 138 2.12 -5.28 -12.19
CA LEU A 138 2.25 -4.04 -11.44
C LEU A 138 3.66 -3.46 -11.51
N LEU A 139 4.68 -4.32 -11.39
CA LEU A 139 6.07 -3.88 -11.56
C LEU A 139 6.37 -3.43 -12.97
N GLN A 140 5.87 -4.13 -14.00
CA GLN A 140 6.06 -3.71 -15.39
C GLN A 140 5.47 -2.32 -15.64
N LEU A 141 4.27 -2.04 -15.12
CA LEU A 141 3.66 -0.71 -15.19
C LEU A 141 4.43 0.35 -14.41
N GLY A 142 5.01 -0.03 -13.27
CA GLY A 142 5.96 0.80 -12.54
C GLY A 142 7.18 1.13 -13.38
N ASP A 143 7.86 0.13 -13.96
CA ASP A 143 9.08 0.37 -14.73
C ASP A 143 8.81 1.29 -15.94
N LEU A 144 7.69 1.13 -16.65
CA LEU A 144 7.25 2.06 -17.69
C LEU A 144 7.12 3.51 -17.18
N LEU A 145 6.42 3.68 -16.05
CA LEU A 145 6.22 4.96 -15.37
C LEU A 145 7.54 5.67 -15.00
N PHE A 146 8.49 4.90 -14.47
CA PHE A 146 9.72 5.44 -13.90
C PHE A 146 10.80 5.66 -14.96
N ASP A 147 10.93 4.73 -15.91
CA ASP A 147 11.87 4.87 -17.03
C ASP A 147 11.55 6.14 -17.81
N GLY A 148 10.28 6.44 -18.08
CA GLY A 148 9.89 7.67 -18.78
C GLY A 148 10.28 8.99 -18.08
N LEU A 149 10.51 8.97 -16.75
CA LEU A 149 10.60 10.18 -15.92
C LEU A 149 11.96 10.43 -15.25
N PHE A 150 12.81 9.42 -15.18
CA PHE A 150 14.15 9.54 -14.60
C PHE A 150 15.26 9.81 -15.61
N PHE A 151 14.97 9.85 -16.92
CA PHE A 151 15.93 10.40 -17.89
C PHE A 151 16.11 11.92 -17.67
N ASP A 152 17.34 12.40 -17.80
CA ASP A 152 17.71 13.79 -17.51
C ASP A 152 17.07 14.84 -18.45
N VAL A 153 16.38 14.41 -19.51
CA VAL A 153 15.69 15.28 -20.46
C VAL A 153 14.20 14.95 -20.49
N LEU A 154 13.42 15.84 -19.88
CA LEU A 154 11.96 15.74 -19.86
C LEU A 154 11.40 16.58 -21.00
N VAL A 155 11.07 15.90 -22.09
CA VAL A 155 10.33 16.51 -23.20
C VAL A 155 8.82 16.35 -22.99
N GLN A 156 8.02 17.15 -23.69
CA GLN A 156 6.56 17.09 -23.63
C GLN A 156 6.01 15.68 -23.91
N SER A 157 6.64 14.92 -24.81
CA SER A 157 6.26 13.52 -25.06
C SER A 157 6.45 12.63 -23.84
N LYS A 158 7.54 12.79 -23.08
CA LYS A 158 7.81 12.02 -21.84
C LYS A 158 6.83 12.36 -20.73
N ILE A 159 6.45 13.63 -20.59
CA ILE A 159 5.41 14.03 -19.65
C ILE A 159 4.07 13.39 -20.02
N ASN A 160 3.74 13.33 -21.31
CA ASN A 160 2.50 12.71 -21.77
C ASN A 160 2.50 11.18 -21.61
N GLU A 161 3.60 10.50 -21.93
CA GLU A 161 3.81 9.07 -21.68
C GLU A 161 3.57 8.75 -20.20
N ALA A 162 4.25 9.46 -19.30
CA ALA A 162 4.11 9.22 -17.87
C ALA A 162 2.69 9.48 -17.33
N LYS A 163 1.94 10.43 -17.91
CA LYS A 163 0.52 10.66 -17.57
C LYS A 163 -0.34 9.46 -17.95
N VAL A 164 -0.09 8.87 -19.12
CA VAL A 164 -0.79 7.68 -19.62
C VAL A 164 -0.45 6.49 -18.72
N ASP A 165 0.83 6.28 -18.42
CA ASP A 165 1.29 5.21 -17.54
C ASP A 165 0.71 5.38 -16.13
N CYS A 166 0.62 6.60 -15.59
CA CYS A 166 0.01 6.85 -14.27
C CYS A 166 -1.46 6.44 -14.28
N LYS A 167 -2.18 6.78 -15.34
CA LYS A 167 -3.59 6.42 -15.48
C LYS A 167 -3.76 4.90 -15.55
N MET A 168 -2.92 4.20 -16.31
CA MET A 168 -2.98 2.74 -16.43
C MET A 168 -2.69 2.05 -15.08
N THR A 169 -1.65 2.49 -14.38
CA THR A 169 -1.28 1.95 -13.07
C THR A 169 -2.36 2.21 -12.02
N ILE A 170 -2.97 3.40 -12.00
CA ILE A 170 -4.10 3.70 -11.11
C ILE A 170 -5.25 2.72 -11.33
N VAL A 171 -5.69 2.54 -12.57
CA VAL A 171 -6.79 1.61 -12.90
C VAL A 171 -6.46 0.18 -12.46
N LYS A 172 -5.20 -0.24 -12.66
CA LYS A 172 -4.76 -1.58 -12.25
C LYS A 172 -4.80 -1.75 -10.73
N VAL A 173 -4.26 -0.79 -9.97
CA VAL A 173 -4.26 -0.84 -8.50
C VAL A 173 -5.68 -0.78 -7.95
N GLU A 174 -6.57 0.01 -8.55
CA GLU A 174 -7.99 0.06 -8.17
C GLU A 174 -8.67 -1.30 -8.35
N ASN A 175 -8.38 -2.01 -9.44
CA ASN A 175 -8.93 -3.35 -9.67
C ASN A 175 -8.39 -4.37 -8.66
N ILE A 176 -7.08 -4.35 -8.39
CA ILE A 176 -6.46 -5.20 -7.35
C ILE A 176 -7.12 -4.92 -5.99
N LYS A 177 -7.28 -3.65 -5.62
CA LYS A 177 -7.92 -3.27 -4.36
C LYS A 177 -9.34 -3.82 -4.26
N LYS A 178 -10.16 -3.70 -5.31
CA LYS A 178 -11.51 -4.27 -5.34
C LYS A 178 -11.52 -5.79 -5.14
N GLU A 179 -10.57 -6.50 -5.74
CA GLU A 179 -10.42 -7.95 -5.56
C GLU A 179 -10.06 -8.31 -4.11
N LEU A 180 -9.15 -7.56 -3.49
CA LEU A 180 -8.78 -7.72 -2.08
C LEU A 180 -9.97 -7.49 -1.15
N GLU A 181 -10.72 -6.39 -1.35
CA GLU A 181 -11.92 -6.06 -0.57
C GLU A 181 -12.99 -7.15 -0.70
N ALA A 182 -13.24 -7.64 -1.93
CA ALA A 182 -14.19 -8.71 -2.16
C ALA A 182 -13.77 -10.02 -1.45
N LYS A 183 -12.47 -10.32 -1.42
CA LYS A 183 -11.96 -11.50 -0.73
C LYS A 183 -12.05 -11.36 0.79
N LEU A 184 -11.74 -10.18 1.33
CA LEU A 184 -11.89 -9.88 2.76
C LEU A 184 -13.36 -10.03 3.21
N ASN A 185 -14.30 -9.46 2.44
CA ASN A 185 -15.73 -9.54 2.74
C ASN A 185 -16.25 -10.98 2.73
N LYS A 186 -15.80 -11.82 1.80
CA LYS A 186 -16.17 -13.26 1.78
C LYS A 186 -15.66 -13.98 3.02
N LEU A 187 -14.44 -13.67 3.45
CA LEU A 187 -13.80 -14.35 4.57
C LEU A 187 -14.40 -13.94 5.91
N THR A 188 -14.81 -12.68 6.06
CA THR A 188 -15.55 -12.21 7.25
C THR A 188 -16.99 -12.72 7.26
N SER A 189 -17.66 -12.80 6.11
CA SER A 189 -19.04 -13.32 6.00
C SER A 189 -19.16 -14.80 6.35
N ASN A 190 -18.12 -15.60 6.07
CA ASN A 190 -18.10 -17.04 6.41
C ASN A 190 -17.90 -17.33 7.91
N LYS A 191 -17.63 -16.31 8.74
CA LYS A 191 -17.42 -16.45 10.19
C LYS A 191 -18.71 -16.23 11.01
N ILE A 192 -19.78 -15.78 10.37
CA ILE A 192 -21.10 -15.53 10.96
C ILE A 192 -22.01 -16.73 10.65
#